data_AF-A0A1B6VPE0-F1
#
_entry.id   AF-A0A1B6VPE0-F1
#
_cell.length_a   1.000
_cell.length_b   1.000
_cell.length_c   1.000
_cell.angle_alpha   90.00
_cell.angle_beta   90.00
_cell.angle_gamma   90.00
#
_symmetry.space_group_name_H-M   'P 1'
#
loop_
_entity.id
_entity.type
_entity.pdbx_description
1 polymer ?
#
loop_
_entity_poly.entity_id
_entity_poly.type
_entity_poly.pdbx_seq_one_letter_code
_entity_poly.pdbx_strand_id
1 'polypeptide(L)'
;MAESEGMGALAGYMLGRASVQQDQFIESWSSRLRRRSGPTFEQLTHELLAQRDTLNSMVANLREKLEHSSRREGALVAELSQARYDYERQQALTKQWQDFGDKSEANYDELKAWAEKAEVSLKQYRALYGPLPDAPKSSS
;
A
#
# COMPACT_ATOMS: atom_id res chain seq x y z
N MET A 1 6.31 5.88 1.18
CA MET A 1 6.57 6.83 2.29
C MET A 1 7.30 8.11 1.86
N ALA A 2 8.04 8.14 0.73
CA ALA A 2 8.82 9.33 0.32
C ALA A 2 8.00 10.56 -0.16
N GLU A 3 6.75 10.40 -0.59
CA GLU A 3 5.98 11.52 -1.18
C GLU A 3 5.23 12.39 -0.15
N SER A 4 4.86 11.83 1.00
CA SER A 4 4.26 12.57 2.12
C SER A 4 5.28 13.57 2.72
N GLU A 5 6.54 13.13 2.88
CA GLU A 5 7.66 14.00 3.27
C GLU A 5 7.96 15.07 2.21
N GLY A 6 7.84 14.74 0.92
CA GLY A 6 8.02 15.68 -0.19
C GLY A 6 6.95 16.77 -0.24
N MET A 7 5.68 16.44 0.01
CA MET A 7 4.58 17.41 0.04
C MET A 7 4.65 18.33 1.28
N GLY A 8 5.01 17.79 2.45
CA GLY A 8 5.26 18.57 3.66
C GLY A 8 6.45 19.53 3.51
N ALA A 9 7.54 19.08 2.89
CA ALA A 9 8.70 19.92 2.58
C ALA A 9 8.37 21.04 1.59
N LEU A 10 7.58 20.74 0.55
CA LEU A 10 7.12 21.74 -0.42
C LEU A 10 6.14 22.74 0.20
N ALA A 11 5.22 22.29 1.05
CA ALA A 11 4.30 23.16 1.78
C ALA A 11 5.07 24.08 2.76
N GLY A 12 6.02 23.53 3.52
CA GLY A 12 6.90 24.30 4.39
C GLY A 12 7.77 25.31 3.64
N TYR A 13 8.32 24.93 2.48
CA TYR A 13 9.06 25.83 1.60
C TYR A 13 8.18 26.95 1.04
N MET A 14 6.96 26.62 0.58
CA MET A 14 6.01 27.62 0.07
C MET A 14 5.58 28.60 1.17
N LEU A 15 5.32 28.12 2.39
CA LEU A 15 4.99 28.96 3.54
C LEU A 15 6.16 29.84 3.98
N GLY A 16 7.39 29.31 4.01
CA GLY A 16 8.59 30.09 4.31
C GLY A 16 8.89 31.17 3.26
N ARG A 17 8.63 30.89 1.98
CA ARG A 17 8.73 31.91 0.93
C ARG A 17 7.65 32.98 1.07
N ALA A 18 6.43 32.58 1.42
CA ALA A 18 5.31 33.49 1.63
C ALA A 18 5.54 34.43 2.83
N SER A 19 6.10 33.91 3.93
CA SER A 19 6.44 34.73 5.10
C SER A 19 7.53 35.75 4.78
N VAL A 20 8.60 35.33 4.09
CA VAL A 20 9.66 36.25 3.64
C VAL A 20 9.11 37.32 2.69
N GLN A 21 8.21 36.95 1.77
CA GLN A 21 7.56 37.90 0.88
C GLN A 21 6.65 38.89 1.62
N GLN A 22 5.95 38.44 2.66
CA GLN A 22 5.10 39.27 3.51
C GLN A 22 5.94 40.25 4.35
N ASP A 23 7.06 39.80 4.92
CA ASP A 23 7.97 40.65 5.70
C ASP A 23 8.57 41.73 4.81
N GLN A 24 9.04 41.37 3.61
CA GLN A 24 9.54 42.33 2.62
C GLN A 24 8.45 43.33 2.19
N PHE A 25 7.21 42.88 2.02
CA PHE A 25 6.09 43.77 1.73
C PHE A 25 5.88 44.77 2.88
N ILE A 26 5.80 44.31 4.14
CA ILE A 26 5.59 45.15 5.33
C ILE A 26 6.73 46.16 5.51
N GLU A 27 7.98 45.74 5.34
CA GLU A 27 9.15 46.63 5.39
C GLU A 27 9.12 47.67 4.27
N SER A 28 8.83 47.26 3.03
CA SER A 28 8.73 48.18 1.89
C SER A 28 7.57 49.17 2.05
N TRP A 29 6.45 48.73 2.64
CA TRP A 29 5.26 49.53 2.82
C TRP A 29 5.45 50.54 3.96
N SER A 30 5.98 50.09 5.11
CA SER A 30 6.29 50.95 6.25
C SER A 30 7.38 51.98 5.94
N SER A 31 8.41 51.60 5.17
CA SER A 31 9.46 52.53 4.74
C SER A 31 8.94 53.59 3.77
N ARG A 32 7.95 53.26 2.92
CA ARG A 32 7.28 54.21 2.03
C ARG A 32 6.35 55.17 2.77
N LEU A 33 5.64 54.71 3.79
CA LEU A 33 4.80 55.57 4.65
C LEU A 33 5.61 56.60 5.46
N ARG A 34 6.87 56.29 5.79
CA ARG A 34 7.75 57.21 6.52
C ARG A 34 8.37 58.31 5.64
N ARG A 35 8.23 58.24 4.31
CA ARG A 35 8.82 59.23 3.39
C ARG A 35 7.93 60.47 3.28
N ARG A 36 8.56 61.66 3.31
CA ARG A 36 7.90 62.97 3.23
C ARG A 36 7.21 63.24 1.89
N SER A 37 7.60 62.53 0.83
CA SER A 37 6.97 62.50 -0.49
C SER A 37 6.55 61.06 -0.82
N GLY A 38 5.50 60.58 -0.15
CA GLY A 38 5.02 59.20 -0.23
C GLY A 38 3.93 58.98 -1.29
N PRO A 39 3.56 57.71 -1.53
CA PRO A 39 2.44 57.34 -2.40
C PRO A 39 1.11 57.94 -1.92
N THR A 40 0.17 58.13 -2.84
CA THR A 40 -1.18 58.61 -2.48
C THR A 40 -1.94 57.55 -1.69
N PHE A 41 -2.97 57.96 -0.94
CA PHE A 41 -3.83 57.03 -0.21
C PHE A 41 -4.45 55.97 -1.13
N GLU A 42 -4.84 56.35 -2.35
CA GLU A 42 -5.37 55.43 -3.37
C GLU A 42 -4.34 54.39 -3.82
N GLN A 43 -3.07 54.76 -3.94
CA GLN A 43 -2.00 53.81 -4.29
C GLN A 43 -1.76 52.82 -3.15
N LEU A 44 -1.77 53.29 -1.89
CA LEU A 44 -1.62 52.45 -0.71
C LEU A 44 -2.77 51.44 -0.57
N THR A 45 -4.01 51.85 -0.84
CA THR A 45 -5.16 50.95 -0.80
C THR A 45 -5.13 49.92 -1.92
N HIS A 46 -4.76 50.30 -3.15
CA HIS A 46 -4.60 49.35 -4.26
C HIS A 46 -3.52 48.31 -3.98
N GLU A 47 -2.38 48.71 -3.41
CA GLU A 47 -1.31 47.76 -3.05
C GLU A 47 -1.76 46.78 -1.96
N LEU A 48 -2.49 47.25 -0.95
CA LEU A 48 -3.03 46.38 0.10
C LEU A 48 -4.08 45.39 -0.45
N LEU A 49 -4.93 45.85 -1.37
CA LEU A 49 -5.90 44.98 -2.05
C LEU A 49 -5.20 43.93 -2.92
N ALA A 50 -4.19 44.32 -3.69
CA ALA A 50 -3.40 43.39 -4.50
C ALA A 50 -2.66 42.35 -3.64
N GLN A 51 -2.09 42.78 -2.50
CA GLN A 51 -1.44 41.87 -1.54
C GLN A 51 -2.45 40.91 -0.90
N ARG A 52 -3.63 41.41 -0.53
CA ARG A 52 -4.73 40.57 -0.01
C ARG A 52 -5.16 39.53 -1.03
N ASP A 53 -5.33 39.90 -2.30
CA ASP A 53 -5.77 38.98 -3.36
C ASP A 53 -4.70 37.92 -3.63
N THR A 54 -3.42 38.31 -3.60
CA THR A 54 -2.28 37.39 -3.69
C THR A 54 -2.31 36.37 -2.56
N LEU A 55 -2.48 36.80 -1.31
CA LEU A 55 -2.57 35.91 -0.14
C LEU A 55 -3.79 34.98 -0.23
N ASN A 56 -4.95 35.51 -0.64
CA ASN A 56 -6.15 34.70 -0.83
C ASN A 56 -5.94 33.60 -1.87
N SER A 57 -5.30 33.92 -3.01
CA SER A 57 -5.00 32.95 -4.05
C SER A 57 -4.05 31.86 -3.58
N MET A 58 -3.05 32.23 -2.77
CA MET A 58 -2.08 31.28 -2.22
C MET A 58 -2.73 30.35 -1.18
N VAL A 59 -3.58 30.90 -0.31
CA VAL A 59 -4.36 30.10 0.66
C VAL A 59 -5.30 29.12 -0.06
N ALA A 60 -5.96 29.56 -1.14
CA ALA A 60 -6.82 28.68 -1.94
C ALA A 60 -6.01 27.52 -2.57
N ASN A 61 -4.84 27.81 -3.15
CA ASN A 61 -3.96 26.78 -3.72
C ASN A 61 -3.46 25.78 -2.65
N LEU A 62 -3.09 26.28 -1.47
CA LEU A 62 -2.65 25.42 -0.37
C LEU A 62 -3.77 24.50 0.13
N ARG A 63 -5.01 25.01 0.23
CA ARG A 63 -6.18 24.21 0.60
C ARG A 63 -6.44 23.11 -0.41
N GLU A 64 -6.42 23.43 -1.69
CA GLU A 64 -6.62 22.44 -2.77
C GLU A 64 -5.56 21.33 -2.71
N LYS A 65 -4.28 21.70 -2.55
CA LYS A 65 -3.19 20.72 -2.41
C LYS A 65 -3.35 19.84 -1.17
N LEU A 66 -3.77 20.42 -0.05
CA LEU A 66 -4.01 19.69 1.18
C LEU A 66 -5.16 18.69 1.02
N GLU A 67 -6.27 19.11 0.42
CA GLU A 67 -7.40 18.22 0.11
C GLU A 67 -6.98 17.08 -0.82
N HIS A 68 -6.20 17.38 -1.86
CA HIS A 68 -5.68 16.36 -2.77
C HIS A 68 -4.78 15.36 -2.06
N SER A 69 -3.86 15.85 -1.21
CA SER A 69 -2.98 15.01 -0.39
C SER A 69 -3.79 14.11 0.54
N SER A 70 -4.79 14.67 1.23
CA SER A 70 -5.65 13.94 2.16
C SER A 70 -6.44 12.82 1.47
N ARG A 71 -7.00 13.10 0.28
CA ARG A 71 -7.67 12.05 -0.53
C ARG A 71 -6.71 10.95 -0.95
N ARG A 72 -5.50 11.31 -1.38
CA ARG A 72 -4.46 10.36 -1.78
C ARG A 72 -4.00 9.50 -0.61
N GLU A 73 -3.80 10.09 0.57
CA GLU A 73 -3.49 9.36 1.79
C GLU A 73 -4.61 8.37 2.16
N GLY A 74 -5.87 8.81 2.08
CA GLY A 74 -7.02 7.93 2.30
C GLY A 74 -7.06 6.72 1.35
N ALA A 75 -6.76 6.93 0.06
CA ALA A 75 -6.67 5.85 -0.92
C ALA A 75 -5.52 4.88 -0.62
N LEU A 76 -4.33 5.40 -0.28
CA LEU A 76 -3.17 4.58 0.08
C LEU A 76 -3.42 3.74 1.35
N VAL A 77 -4.13 4.29 2.34
CA VAL A 77 -4.52 3.55 3.54
C VAL A 77 -5.45 2.39 3.19
N ALA A 78 -6.42 2.62 2.30
CA ALA A 78 -7.30 1.55 1.82
C ALA A 78 -6.52 0.47 1.05
N GLU A 79 -5.65 0.84 0.12
CA GLU A 79 -4.79 -0.10 -0.60
C GLU A 79 -3.90 -0.93 0.34
N LEU A 80 -3.31 -0.30 1.36
CA LEU A 80 -2.48 -0.99 2.36
C LEU A 80 -3.30 -1.99 3.17
N SER A 81 -4.52 -1.62 3.58
CA SER A 81 -5.42 -2.55 4.28
C SER A 81 -5.79 -3.76 3.42
N GLN A 82 -6.05 -3.54 2.13
CA GLN A 82 -6.35 -4.61 1.18
C GLN A 82 -5.14 -5.52 0.95
N ALA A 83 -3.96 -4.94 0.71
CA ALA A 83 -2.72 -5.69 0.54
C ALA A 83 -2.38 -6.55 1.77
N ARG A 84 -2.64 -6.02 2.98
CA ARG A 84 -2.45 -6.78 4.22
C ARG A 84 -3.43 -7.94 4.33
N TYR A 85 -4.70 -7.73 4.01
CA TYR A 85 -5.69 -8.80 3.97
C TYR A 85 -5.31 -9.90 2.98
N ASP A 86 -4.90 -9.52 1.77
CA ASP A 86 -4.51 -10.47 0.73
C ASP A 86 -3.25 -11.26 1.13
N TYR A 87 -2.29 -10.61 1.79
CA TYR A 87 -1.11 -11.27 2.33
C TYR A 87 -1.47 -12.29 3.42
N GLU A 88 -2.32 -11.92 4.38
CA GLU A 88 -2.78 -12.82 5.44
C GLU A 88 -3.54 -14.02 4.85
N ARG A 89 -4.37 -13.78 3.82
CA ARG A 89 -5.06 -14.84 3.08
C ARG A 89 -4.09 -15.77 2.34
N GLN A 90 -3.09 -15.22 1.65
CA GLN A 90 -2.07 -16.03 0.98
C GLN A 90 -1.28 -16.86 1.98
N GLN A 91 -0.91 -16.29 3.13
CA GLN A 91 -0.22 -17.03 4.19
C GLN A 91 -1.07 -18.20 4.72
N ALA A 92 -2.37 -17.99 4.89
CA ALA A 92 -3.29 -19.07 5.29
C ALA A 92 -3.39 -20.17 4.22
N LEU A 93 -3.47 -19.80 2.95
CA LEU A 93 -3.48 -20.76 1.84
C LEU A 93 -2.18 -21.56 1.77
N THR A 94 -1.03 -20.92 1.91
CA THR A 94 0.27 -21.61 1.92
C THR A 94 0.34 -22.65 3.04
N LYS A 95 -0.15 -22.34 4.24
CA LYS A 95 -0.23 -23.31 5.34
C LYS A 95 -1.12 -24.50 5.00
N GLN A 96 -2.29 -24.26 4.38
CA GLN A 96 -3.18 -25.34 3.95
C GLN A 96 -2.54 -26.24 2.89
N TRP A 97 -1.80 -25.66 1.95
CA TRP A 97 -1.06 -26.42 0.93
C TRP A 97 0.06 -27.25 1.54
N GLN A 98 0.76 -26.72 2.55
CA GLN A 98 1.76 -27.46 3.29
C GLN A 98 1.14 -28.66 4.03
N ASP A 99 0.06 -28.43 4.79
CA ASP A 99 -0.67 -29.50 5.48
C ASP A 99 -1.17 -30.58 4.51
N PHE A 100 -1.59 -30.19 3.29
CA PHE A 100 -2.00 -31.13 2.25
C PHE A 100 -0.80 -31.93 1.72
N GLY A 101 0.33 -31.28 1.49
CA GLY A 101 1.59 -31.93 1.10
C GLY A 101 2.02 -32.99 2.11
N ASP A 102 2.09 -32.61 3.39
CA ASP A 102 2.50 -33.50 4.49
C ASP A 102 1.59 -34.74 4.58
N LYS A 103 0.27 -34.55 4.45
CA LYS A 103 -0.70 -35.66 4.44
C LYS A 103 -0.58 -36.53 3.19
N SER A 104 -0.32 -35.93 2.03
CA SER A 104 -0.14 -36.67 0.79
C SER A 104 1.12 -37.54 0.84
N GLU A 105 2.20 -37.04 1.43
CA GLU A 105 3.45 -37.79 1.63
C GLU A 105 3.22 -38.97 2.58
N ALA A 106 2.57 -38.74 3.73
CA ALA A 106 2.23 -39.81 4.67
C ALA A 106 1.35 -40.91 4.02
N ASN A 107 0.31 -40.52 3.27
CA ASN A 107 -0.54 -41.46 2.56
C ASN A 107 0.23 -42.27 1.50
N TYR A 108 1.19 -41.64 0.82
CA TYR A 108 2.03 -42.32 -0.16
C TYR A 108 2.91 -43.38 0.50
N ASP A 109 3.53 -43.05 1.64
CA ASP A 109 4.35 -43.99 2.41
C ASP A 109 3.53 -45.19 2.92
N GLU A 110 2.31 -44.94 3.42
CA GLU A 110 1.39 -46.00 3.83
C GLU A 110 1.00 -46.92 2.66
N LEU A 111 0.66 -46.35 1.50
CA LEU A 111 0.33 -47.12 0.30
C LEU A 111 1.52 -47.96 -0.17
N LYS A 112 2.73 -47.40 -0.11
CA LYS A 112 3.96 -48.13 -0.46
C LYS A 112 4.20 -49.29 0.49
N ALA A 113 4.11 -49.06 1.80
CA ALA A 113 4.28 -50.10 2.81
C ALA A 113 3.20 -51.20 2.68
N TRP A 114 1.96 -50.82 2.35
CA TRP A 114 0.89 -51.77 2.07
C TRP A 114 1.19 -52.62 0.82
N ALA A 115 1.64 -51.99 -0.27
CA ALA A 115 2.01 -52.68 -1.51
C ALA A 115 3.16 -53.68 -1.29
N GLU A 116 4.21 -53.27 -0.55
CA GLU A 116 5.33 -54.14 -0.20
C GLU A 116 4.86 -55.36 0.62
N LYS A 117 3.97 -55.16 1.61
CA LYS A 117 3.37 -56.28 2.37
C LYS A 117 2.53 -57.18 1.48
N ALA A 118 1.73 -56.62 0.57
CA ALA A 118 0.93 -57.39 -0.37
C ALA A 118 1.82 -58.25 -1.28
N GLU A 119 2.94 -57.72 -1.78
CA GLU A 119 3.91 -58.48 -2.56
C GLU A 119 4.51 -59.66 -1.77
N VAL A 120 4.86 -59.46 -0.50
CA VAL A 120 5.38 -60.53 0.36
C VAL A 120 4.32 -61.62 0.54
N SER A 121 3.08 -61.25 0.87
CA SER A 121 1.96 -62.19 1.00
C SER A 121 1.71 -62.96 -0.29
N LEU A 122 1.81 -62.30 -1.45
CA LEU A 122 1.68 -62.96 -2.75
C LEU A 122 2.81 -63.95 -3.03
N LYS A 123 4.05 -63.62 -2.67
CA LYS A 123 5.19 -64.55 -2.77
C LYS A 123 4.98 -65.79 -1.89
N GLN A 124 4.50 -65.59 -0.65
CA GLN A 124 4.18 -66.69 0.26
C GLN A 124 3.05 -67.58 -0.29
N TYR A 125 1.97 -66.98 -0.78
CA TYR A 125 0.87 -67.72 -1.41
C TYR A 125 1.37 -68.55 -2.60
N ARG A 126 2.17 -67.95 -3.49
CA ARG A 126 2.71 -68.65 -4.66
C ARG A 126 3.61 -69.83 -4.28
N ALA A 127 4.38 -69.71 -3.21
CA ALA A 127 5.21 -70.79 -2.71
C ALA A 127 4.39 -71.97 -2.13
N LEU A 128 3.24 -71.69 -1.51
CA LEU A 128 2.40 -72.72 -0.90
C LEU A 128 1.38 -73.35 -1.86
N TYR A 129 0.80 -72.56 -2.75
CA TYR A 129 -0.38 -72.94 -3.53
C TYR A 129 -0.20 -72.85 -5.06
N GLY A 130 0.94 -72.37 -5.55
CA GLY A 130 1.19 -72.20 -6.98
C GLY A 130 0.66 -70.86 -7.54
N PRO A 131 0.54 -70.70 -8.87
CA PRO A 131 0.11 -69.43 -9.47
C PRO A 131 -1.28 -69.01 -8.96
N LEU A 132 -1.49 -67.69 -8.86
CA LEU A 132 -2.79 -67.15 -8.45
C LEU A 132 -3.88 -67.66 -9.40
N PRO A 133 -5.04 -68.09 -8.86
CA PRO A 133 -6.18 -68.44 -9.70
C PRO A 133 -6.64 -67.21 -10.49
N ASP A 134 -7.14 -67.44 -11.70
CA ASP A 134 -7.68 -66.37 -12.55
C ASP A 134 -8.75 -65.60 -11.77
N ALA A 135 -8.65 -64.27 -11.80
CA ALA A 135 -9.65 -63.42 -11.15
C ALA A 135 -11.03 -63.77 -11.72
N PRO A 136 -12.06 -63.98 -10.87
CA PRO A 136 -13.41 -64.21 -11.36
C PRO A 136 -13.79 -63.03 -12.24
N LYS A 137 -14.22 -63.30 -13.47
CA LYS A 137 -14.68 -62.24 -14.39
C LYS A 137 -15.75 -61.45 -13.67
N SER A 138 -15.45 -60.19 -13.36
CA SER A 138 -16.44 -59.24 -12.88
C SER A 138 -17.47 -59.09 -14.00
N SER A 139 -18.60 -59.79 -13.86
CA SER A 139 -19.79 -59.49 -14.63
C SER A 139 -20.33 -58.18 -14.09
N SER A 140 -20.15 -57.12 -14.88
CA SER A 140 -20.94 -55.88 -14.77
C SER A 140 -22.38 -56.13 -15.18
#